data_AF-A0A2D6FBV1-F1
#
_entry.id   AF-A0A2D6FBV1-F1
#
_cell.length_a   1.000
_cell.length_b   1.000
_cell.length_c   1.000
_cell.angle_alpha   90.00
_cell.angle_beta   90.00
_cell.angle_gamma   90.00
#
_symmetry.space_group_name_H-M   'P 1'
#
loop_
_entity.id
_entity.type
_entity.pdbx_description
1 polymer ?
#
loop_
_entity_poly.entity_id
_entity_poly.type
_entity_poly.pdbx_seq_one_letter_code
_entity_poly.pdbx_strand_id
1 'polypeptide(L)'
;MQYPYEKDLREKLEPILVPIARSAIGVAFGVVLSMIGIGVAWSLYIFFGASSIDTWKACLFFGSGFGAGTGAFAAWLHLDRETSKVLLLTAAAVLGGGILGSWGGLLYGEAQDIECCAEPTVSPVYYTALGSAVVANIAGIVVATIRAIANRKRRTQFPNPVH
;
A
#
# COMPACT_ATOMS: atom_id res chain seq x y z
N MET A 1 27.52 14.63 -24.51
CA MET A 1 28.59 14.03 -23.71
C MET A 1 28.20 14.19 -22.24
N GLN A 2 27.58 13.19 -21.61
CA GLN A 2 27.31 13.25 -20.16
C GLN A 2 28.62 13.08 -19.39
N TYR A 3 28.86 13.96 -18.41
CA TYR A 3 30.08 13.96 -17.60
C TYR A 3 30.21 12.64 -16.81
N PRO A 4 31.43 12.08 -16.67
CA PRO A 4 31.65 10.82 -15.93
C PRO A 4 31.17 10.88 -14.46
N TYR A 5 31.12 12.07 -13.86
CA TYR A 5 30.56 12.31 -12.52
C TYR A 5 29.05 12.03 -12.43
N GLU A 6 28.30 12.35 -13.48
CA GLU A 6 26.84 12.16 -13.54
C GLU A 6 26.46 10.68 -13.60
N LYS A 7 27.33 9.85 -14.21
CA LYS A 7 27.17 8.39 -14.25
C LYS A 7 27.42 7.72 -12.89
N ASP A 8 28.47 8.11 -12.15
CA ASP A 8 28.75 7.56 -10.81
C ASP A 8 27.64 7.93 -9.80
N LEU A 9 27.11 9.16 -9.89
CA LEU A 9 25.96 9.58 -9.10
C LEU A 9 24.69 8.82 -9.49
N ARG A 10 24.39 8.69 -10.79
CA ARG A 10 23.22 7.94 -11.26
C ARG A 10 23.28 6.49 -10.82
N GLU A 11 24.43 5.81 -10.93
CA GLU A 11 24.60 4.42 -10.52
C GLU A 11 24.44 4.22 -9.00
N LYS A 12 24.84 5.19 -8.18
CA LYS A 12 24.64 5.15 -6.72
C LYS A 12 23.24 5.56 -6.29
N LEU A 13 22.58 6.44 -7.05
CA LEU A 13 21.27 7.00 -6.71
C LEU A 13 20.10 6.17 -7.27
N GLU A 14 20.25 5.52 -8.43
CA GLU A 14 19.25 4.61 -9.02
C GLU A 14 18.68 3.57 -8.04
N PRO A 15 19.51 2.84 -7.26
CA PRO A 15 19.00 1.81 -6.36
C PRO A 15 18.18 2.36 -5.18
N ILE A 16 18.28 3.66 -4.87
CA ILE A 16 17.56 4.32 -3.77
C ILE A 16 16.38 5.14 -4.30
N LEU A 17 16.56 5.85 -5.41
CA LEU A 17 15.57 6.77 -5.95
C LEU A 17 14.36 6.04 -6.55
N VAL A 18 14.61 4.93 -7.24
CA VAL A 18 13.56 4.11 -7.87
C VAL A 18 12.55 3.56 -6.86
N PRO A 19 12.94 2.92 -5.74
CA PRO A 19 11.97 2.42 -4.77
C PRO A 19 11.23 3.54 -4.03
N ILE A 20 11.88 4.68 -3.78
CA ILE A 20 11.21 5.84 -3.14
C ILE A 20 10.15 6.43 -4.07
N ALA A 21 10.50 6.69 -5.34
CA ALA A 21 9.55 7.23 -6.31
C ALA A 21 8.37 6.26 -6.53
N ARG A 22 8.64 4.96 -6.60
CA ARG A 22 7.63 3.91 -6.74
C ARG A 22 6.69 3.85 -5.54
N SER A 23 7.22 3.98 -4.32
CA SER A 23 6.43 4.06 -3.09
C SER A 23 5.56 5.31 -3.09
N ALA A 24 6.10 6.47 -3.43
CA ALA A 24 5.33 7.73 -3.48
C ALA A 24 4.17 7.65 -4.48
N ILE A 25 4.42 7.12 -5.68
CA ILE A 25 3.39 6.89 -6.70
C ILE A 25 2.36 5.87 -6.20
N GLY A 26 2.82 4.78 -5.58
CA GLY A 26 1.94 3.74 -5.03
C GLY A 26 1.06 4.23 -3.89
N VAL A 27 1.55 5.14 -3.05
CA VAL A 27 0.75 5.78 -2.00
C VAL A 27 -0.26 6.74 -2.62
N ALA A 28 0.15 7.58 -3.56
CA ALA A 28 -0.76 8.52 -4.23
C ALA A 28 -1.91 7.80 -4.95
N PHE A 29 -1.59 6.78 -5.76
CA PHE A 29 -2.59 5.92 -6.38
C PHE A 29 -3.43 5.17 -5.34
N GLY A 30 -2.79 4.64 -4.30
CA GLY A 30 -3.47 3.93 -3.21
C GLY A 30 -4.55 4.79 -2.55
N VAL A 31 -4.25 6.05 -2.23
CA VAL A 31 -5.23 6.98 -1.64
C VAL A 31 -6.40 7.22 -2.58
N VAL A 32 -6.15 7.47 -3.86
CA VAL A 32 -7.20 7.70 -4.86
C VAL A 32 -8.10 6.47 -4.99
N LEU A 33 -7.52 5.28 -5.13
CA LEU A 33 -8.30 4.05 -5.23
C LEU A 33 -9.05 3.74 -3.93
N SER A 34 -8.48 4.06 -2.75
CA SER A 34 -9.19 3.93 -1.47
C SER A 34 -10.43 4.83 -1.42
N MET A 35 -10.34 6.07 -1.88
CA MET A 35 -11.49 6.98 -1.94
C MET A 35 -12.59 6.46 -2.86
N ILE A 36 -12.21 5.92 -4.03
CA ILE A 36 -13.15 5.27 -4.95
C ILE A 36 -13.80 4.05 -4.29
N GLY A 37 -13.00 3.20 -3.64
CA GLY A 37 -13.49 2.02 -2.92
C GLY A 37 -14.45 2.36 -1.79
N ILE A 38 -14.19 3.44 -1.06
CA ILE A 38 -15.11 3.98 -0.04
C ILE A 38 -16.42 4.43 -0.68
N GLY A 39 -16.38 5.17 -1.80
CA GLY A 39 -17.58 5.61 -2.51
C GLY A 39 -18.44 4.44 -3.02
N VAL A 40 -17.79 3.39 -3.54
CA VAL A 40 -18.47 2.15 -3.94
C VAL A 40 -19.08 1.43 -2.73
N ALA A 41 -18.33 1.29 -1.64
CA ALA A 41 -18.80 0.63 -0.43
C ALA A 41 -19.99 1.38 0.21
N TRP A 42 -19.97 2.71 0.18
CA TRP A 42 -21.08 3.56 0.60
C TRP A 42 -22.31 3.40 -0.27
N SER A 43 -22.13 3.35 -1.59
CA SER A 43 -23.23 3.11 -2.52
C SER A 43 -23.89 1.76 -2.21
N LEU A 44 -23.09 0.71 -2.06
CA LEU A 44 -23.58 -0.63 -1.68
C LEU A 44 -24.31 -0.61 -0.33
N TYR A 45 -23.76 0.06 0.67
CA TYR A 45 -24.41 0.18 1.99
C TYR A 45 -25.83 0.76 1.87
N ILE A 46 -26.00 1.83 1.09
CA ILE A 46 -27.30 2.48 0.86
C ILE A 46 -28.25 1.56 0.06
N PHE A 47 -27.79 1.02 -1.07
CA PHE A 47 -28.65 0.23 -1.95
C PHE A 47 -29.08 -1.11 -1.34
N PHE A 48 -28.28 -1.70 -0.46
CA PHE A 48 -28.63 -2.92 0.26
C PHE A 48 -29.47 -2.65 1.53
N GLY A 49 -29.76 -1.38 1.85
CA GLY A 49 -30.62 -1.00 2.98
C GLY A 49 -30.04 -1.36 4.35
N ALA A 50 -28.70 -1.45 4.46
CA ALA A 50 -28.05 -1.68 5.74
C ALA A 50 -28.24 -0.44 6.64
N SER A 51 -28.59 -0.66 7.91
CA SER A 51 -28.83 0.41 8.89
C SER A 51 -27.87 0.38 10.07
N SER A 52 -27.02 -0.65 10.16
CA SER A 52 -26.07 -0.80 11.25
C SER A 52 -24.81 0.04 11.02
N ILE A 53 -24.36 0.70 12.09
CA ILE A 53 -23.11 1.47 12.12
C ILE A 53 -21.87 0.56 11.94
N ASP A 54 -21.93 -0.67 12.46
CA ASP A 54 -20.82 -1.62 12.35
C ASP A 54 -20.65 -2.10 10.91
N THR A 55 -21.76 -2.31 10.21
CA THR A 55 -21.75 -2.66 8.78
C THR A 55 -21.19 -1.52 7.95
N TRP A 56 -21.51 -0.27 8.29
CA TRP A 56 -20.94 0.91 7.65
C TRP A 56 -19.43 0.98 7.83
N LYS A 57 -18.94 0.85 9.07
CA LYS A 57 -17.49 0.84 9.37
C LYS A 57 -16.78 -0.30 8.65
N ALA A 58 -17.35 -1.50 8.65
CA ALA A 58 -16.80 -2.63 7.91
C ALA A 58 -16.68 -2.33 6.40
N CYS A 59 -17.73 -1.80 5.78
CA CYS A 59 -17.72 -1.37 4.38
C CYS A 59 -16.62 -0.35 4.09
N LEU A 60 -16.38 0.60 5.00
CA LEU A 60 -15.29 1.58 4.89
C LEU A 60 -13.90 0.94 4.93
N PHE A 61 -13.65 0.03 5.87
CA PHE A 61 -12.35 -0.64 5.99
C PHE A 61 -12.04 -1.52 4.78
N PHE A 62 -13.02 -2.31 4.36
CA PHE A 62 -12.84 -3.17 3.20
C PHE A 62 -12.75 -2.36 1.92
N GLY A 63 -13.62 -1.35 1.72
CA GLY A 63 -13.59 -0.50 0.54
C GLY A 63 -12.27 0.25 0.39
N SER A 64 -11.83 0.94 1.45
CA SER A 64 -10.55 1.65 1.43
C SER A 64 -9.36 0.70 1.34
N GLY A 65 -9.39 -0.41 2.08
CA GLY A 65 -8.37 -1.46 2.12
C GLY A 65 -8.14 -2.12 0.77
N PHE A 66 -9.21 -2.51 0.07
CA PHE A 66 -9.13 -3.06 -1.27
C PHE A 66 -8.64 -2.02 -2.28
N GLY A 67 -9.11 -0.77 -2.19
CA GLY A 67 -8.62 0.32 -3.04
C GLY A 67 -7.12 0.57 -2.88
N ALA A 68 -6.64 0.73 -1.64
CA ALA A 68 -5.22 0.92 -1.36
C ALA A 68 -4.39 -0.29 -1.78
N GLY A 69 -4.86 -1.49 -1.44
CA GLY A 69 -4.16 -2.73 -1.73
C GLY A 69 -4.03 -2.98 -3.23
N THR A 70 -5.05 -2.65 -4.03
CA THR A 70 -4.96 -2.73 -5.50
C THR A 70 -4.01 -1.68 -6.08
N GLY A 71 -4.03 -0.44 -5.58
CA GLY A 71 -3.06 0.60 -5.96
C GLY A 71 -1.62 0.22 -5.63
N ALA A 72 -1.38 -0.29 -4.42
CA ALA A 72 -0.09 -0.81 -4.00
C ALA A 72 0.31 -2.03 -4.84
N PHE A 73 -0.58 -2.98 -5.06
CA PHE A 73 -0.30 -4.15 -5.88
C PHE A 73 0.11 -3.76 -7.31
N ALA A 74 -0.61 -2.84 -7.95
CA ALA A 74 -0.25 -2.30 -9.26
C ALA A 74 1.13 -1.61 -9.23
N ALA A 75 1.39 -0.82 -8.18
CA ALA A 75 2.67 -0.18 -7.98
C ALA A 75 3.78 -1.21 -7.84
N TRP A 76 3.57 -2.38 -7.23
CA TRP A 76 4.60 -3.41 -7.00
C TRP A 76 4.58 -4.58 -8.02
N LEU A 77 3.65 -4.58 -8.98
CA LEU A 77 3.38 -5.68 -9.93
C LEU A 77 4.60 -6.13 -10.75
N HIS A 78 5.53 -5.21 -11.03
CA HIS A 78 6.71 -5.52 -11.85
C HIS A 78 7.72 -6.43 -11.13
N LEU A 79 7.58 -6.62 -9.81
CA LEU A 79 8.41 -7.52 -9.01
C LEU A 79 7.98 -8.99 -9.08
N ASP A 80 6.82 -9.29 -9.69
CA ASP A 80 6.12 -10.58 -9.58
C ASP A 80 6.19 -11.49 -10.82
N ARG A 81 7.01 -11.14 -11.82
CA ARG A 81 6.96 -11.76 -13.15
C ARG A 81 7.42 -13.23 -13.23
N GLU A 82 7.86 -13.85 -12.14
CA GLU A 82 8.44 -15.21 -12.17
C GLU A 82 7.58 -16.33 -11.55
N THR A 83 6.61 -16.09 -10.65
CA THR A 83 5.81 -17.20 -10.06
C THR A 83 4.45 -16.77 -9.50
N SER A 84 3.35 -17.43 -9.90
CA SER A 84 1.99 -17.11 -9.42
C SER A 84 1.82 -17.16 -7.91
N LYS A 85 2.58 -18.01 -7.20
CA LYS A 85 2.58 -18.07 -5.73
C LYS A 85 3.11 -16.78 -5.09
N VAL A 86 4.13 -16.22 -5.70
CA VAL A 86 4.83 -15.02 -5.26
C VAL A 86 3.90 -13.82 -5.49
N LEU A 87 3.24 -13.77 -6.64
CA LEU A 87 2.19 -12.80 -6.95
C LEU A 87 1.02 -12.84 -5.97
N LEU A 88 0.53 -14.04 -5.63
CA LEU A 88 -0.55 -14.21 -4.66
C LEU A 88 -0.14 -13.72 -3.25
N LEU A 89 1.09 -14.00 -2.83
CA LEU A 89 1.61 -13.53 -1.54
C LEU A 89 1.75 -12.01 -1.50
N THR A 90 2.19 -11.36 -2.58
CA THR A 90 2.22 -9.89 -2.66
C THR A 90 0.80 -9.35 -2.51
N ALA A 91 -0.15 -9.88 -3.30
CA ALA A 91 -1.54 -9.44 -3.27
C ALA A 91 -2.16 -9.58 -1.88
N ALA A 92 -1.99 -10.73 -1.23
CA ALA A 92 -2.48 -10.97 0.12
C ALA A 92 -1.84 -10.00 1.13
N ALA A 93 -0.53 -9.76 1.04
CA ALA A 93 0.16 -8.86 1.96
C ALA A 93 -0.29 -7.40 1.82
N VAL A 94 -0.42 -6.89 0.58
CA VAL A 94 -0.81 -5.49 0.36
C VAL A 94 -2.30 -5.25 0.60
N LEU A 95 -3.17 -6.21 0.29
CA LEU A 95 -4.60 -6.14 0.62
C LEU A 95 -4.81 -6.22 2.14
N GLY A 96 -4.15 -7.17 2.80
CA GLY A 96 -4.19 -7.30 4.26
C GLY A 96 -3.63 -6.05 4.95
N GLY A 97 -2.51 -5.53 4.47
CA GLY A 97 -1.94 -4.26 4.93
C GLY A 97 -2.88 -3.08 4.73
N GLY A 98 -3.55 -3.00 3.58
CA GLY A 98 -4.55 -1.96 3.30
C GLY A 98 -5.74 -2.02 4.27
N ILE A 99 -6.29 -3.20 4.53
CA ILE A 99 -7.40 -3.38 5.47
C ILE A 99 -6.97 -3.03 6.90
N LEU A 100 -5.82 -3.54 7.36
CA LEU A 100 -5.29 -3.22 8.69
C LEU A 100 -4.99 -1.72 8.85
N GLY A 101 -4.40 -1.11 7.82
CA GLY A 101 -4.12 0.32 7.79
C GLY A 101 -5.38 1.18 7.80
N SER A 102 -6.45 0.72 7.14
CA SER A 102 -7.73 1.43 7.16
C SER A 102 -8.39 1.44 8.54
N TRP A 103 -8.33 0.29 9.24
CA TRP A 103 -8.83 0.18 10.60
C TRP A 103 -8.03 1.07 11.55
N GLY A 104 -6.69 0.98 11.52
CA GLY A 104 -5.83 1.83 12.34
C GLY A 104 -6.02 3.32 12.05
N GLY A 105 -6.20 3.69 10.78
CA GLY A 105 -6.49 5.05 10.36
C GLY A 105 -7.83 5.58 10.89
N LEU A 106 -8.88 4.76 10.92
CA LEU A 106 -10.16 5.18 11.51
C LEU A 106 -10.06 5.36 13.02
N LEU A 107 -9.44 4.42 13.72
CA LEU A 107 -9.25 4.52 15.17
C LEU A 107 -8.48 5.80 15.52
N TYR A 108 -7.45 6.12 14.74
CA TYR A 108 -6.70 7.36 14.90
C TYR A 108 -7.57 8.60 14.64
N GLY A 109 -8.40 8.58 13.58
CA GLY A 109 -9.32 9.68 13.27
C GLY A 109 -10.44 9.85 14.29
N GLU A 110 -10.92 8.76 14.90
CA GLU A 110 -11.96 8.78 15.95
C GLU A 110 -11.40 9.20 17.31
N ALA A 111 -10.11 8.99 17.57
CA ALA A 111 -9.44 9.35 18.82
C ALA A 111 -8.92 10.80 18.85
N GLN A 112 -9.06 11.57 17.77
CA GLN A 112 -8.73 12.98 17.79
C GLN A 112 -9.79 13.77 18.57
N ASP A 113 -9.40 14.28 19.74
CA ASP A 113 -10.21 15.22 20.50
C ASP A 113 -10.42 16.50 19.68
N ILE A 114 -11.66 16.70 19.25
CA ILE A 114 -12.13 17.94 18.65
C ILE A 114 -12.42 18.90 19.80
N GLU A 115 -11.80 20.09 19.81
CA GLU A 115 -12.22 21.17 20.70
C GLU A 115 -13.73 21.41 20.51
N CYS A 116 -14.47 21.43 21.61
CA CYS A 116 -15.92 21.59 21.58
C CYS A 116 -16.31 22.76 20.66
N CYS A 117 -17.21 22.47 19.71
CA CYS A 117 -17.76 23.39 18.71
C CYS A 117 -16.96 23.60 17.41
N ALA A 118 -15.89 22.85 17.16
CA ALA A 118 -15.25 22.79 15.84
C ALA A 118 -15.72 21.54 15.06
N GLU A 119 -16.17 21.72 13.81
CA GLU A 119 -16.22 20.59 12.87
C GLU A 119 -14.79 20.07 12.64
N PRO A 120 -14.57 18.74 12.56
CA PRO A 120 -13.27 18.19 12.22
C PRO A 120 -12.76 18.83 10.93
N THR A 121 -11.58 19.44 10.97
CA THR A 121 -10.94 20.01 9.77
C THR A 121 -10.67 18.95 8.70
N VAL A 122 -10.56 17.68 9.12
CA VAL A 122 -10.47 16.50 8.26
C VAL A 122 -11.36 15.39 8.80
N SER A 123 -12.09 14.72 7.92
CA SER A 123 -12.98 13.63 8.32
C SER A 123 -12.19 12.37 8.71
N PRO A 124 -12.68 11.54 9.65
CA PRO A 124 -12.05 10.25 9.98
C PRO A 124 -11.85 9.35 8.74
N VAL A 125 -12.70 9.51 7.72
CA VAL A 125 -12.60 8.83 6.43
C VAL A 125 -11.29 9.16 5.71
N TYR A 126 -10.78 10.38 5.82
CA TYR A 126 -9.46 10.75 5.27
C TYR A 126 -8.33 9.91 5.89
N TYR A 127 -8.33 9.79 7.22
CA TYR A 127 -7.32 9.00 7.93
C TYR A 127 -7.43 7.50 7.63
N THR A 128 -8.63 6.98 7.35
CA THR A 128 -8.78 5.59 6.89
C THR A 128 -8.06 5.32 5.58
N ALA A 129 -8.24 6.19 4.59
CA ALA A 129 -7.61 6.00 3.27
C ALA A 129 -6.10 6.24 3.32
N LEU A 130 -5.66 7.24 4.09
CA LEU A 130 -4.24 7.51 4.27
C LEU A 130 -3.55 6.35 5.00
N GLY A 131 -4.11 5.89 6.12
CA GLY A 131 -3.61 4.73 6.85
C GLY A 131 -3.57 3.47 5.99
N SER A 132 -4.63 3.24 5.21
CA SER A 132 -4.73 2.13 4.26
C SER A 132 -3.62 2.17 3.20
N ALA A 133 -3.45 3.31 2.53
CA ALA A 133 -2.45 3.48 1.47
C ALA A 133 -1.02 3.35 1.98
N VAL A 134 -0.72 3.93 3.15
CA VAL A 134 0.61 3.85 3.77
C VAL A 134 0.94 2.41 4.15
N VAL A 135 0.07 1.72 4.89
CA VAL A 135 0.35 0.36 5.38
C VAL A 135 0.38 -0.65 4.23
N ALA A 136 -0.49 -0.51 3.22
CA ALA A 136 -0.45 -1.36 2.01
C ALA A 136 0.90 -1.24 1.27
N ASN A 137 1.45 -0.02 1.16
CA ASN A 137 2.75 0.18 0.52
C ASN A 137 3.92 -0.31 1.37
N ILE A 138 3.87 -0.13 2.70
CA ILE A 138 4.86 -0.72 3.61
C ILE A 138 4.88 -2.24 3.45
N ALA A 139 3.71 -2.89 3.39
CA ALA A 139 3.63 -4.33 3.15
C ALA A 139 4.27 -4.72 1.81
N GLY A 140 4.06 -3.94 0.75
CA GLY A 140 4.73 -4.13 -0.55
C GLY A 140 6.26 -4.04 -0.46
N ILE A 141 6.78 -3.05 0.26
CA ILE A 141 8.23 -2.88 0.51
C ILE A 141 8.79 -4.06 1.30
N VAL A 142 8.11 -4.52 2.34
CA VAL A 142 8.52 -5.67 3.15
C VAL A 142 8.60 -6.93 2.29
N VAL A 143 7.59 -7.19 1.45
CA VAL A 143 7.61 -8.32 0.52
C VAL A 143 8.76 -8.20 -0.48
N ALA A 144 8.99 -7.00 -1.03
CA ALA A 144 10.08 -6.75 -1.97
C ALA A 144 11.46 -6.97 -1.34
N THR A 145 11.68 -6.48 -0.11
CA THR A 145 12.95 -6.60 0.61
C THR A 145 13.24 -8.03 1.03
N ILE A 146 12.24 -8.75 1.58
CA ILE A 146 12.37 -10.18 1.93
C ILE A 146 12.79 -10.99 0.70
N ARG A 147 12.21 -10.70 -0.47
CA ARG A 147 12.59 -11.37 -1.72
C ARG A 147 13.98 -11.02 -2.18
N ALA A 148 14.36 -9.75 -2.14
CA ALA A 148 15.72 -9.34 -2.51
C ALA A 148 16.75 -10.10 -1.67
N ILE A 149 16.49 -10.28 -0.37
CA ILE A 149 17.34 -11.05 0.55
C ILE A 149 17.32 -12.54 0.20
N ALA A 150 16.13 -13.13 0.00
CA ALA A 150 15.98 -14.55 -0.31
C ALA A 150 16.67 -14.93 -1.64
N ASN A 151 16.50 -14.11 -2.67
CA ASN A 151 17.14 -14.31 -3.98
C ASN A 151 18.66 -14.13 -3.88
N ARG A 152 19.15 -13.16 -3.10
CA ARG A 152 20.58 -13.01 -2.82
C ARG A 152 21.15 -14.26 -2.15
N LYS A 153 20.47 -14.78 -1.13
CA LYS A 153 20.85 -16.01 -0.41
C LYS A 153 20.87 -17.22 -1.33
N ARG A 154 19.87 -17.35 -2.22
CA ARG A 154 19.78 -18.43 -3.20
C ARG A 154 20.93 -18.36 -4.21
N ARG A 155 21.28 -17.17 -4.70
CA ARG A 155 22.43 -16.96 -5.60
C ARG A 155 23.76 -17.32 -4.94
N THR A 156 23.95 -16.98 -3.67
CA THR A 156 25.17 -17.33 -2.91
C THR A 156 25.23 -18.80 -2.52
N GLN A 157 24.10 -19.51 -2.48
CA GLN A 157 24.04 -20.95 -2.19
C GLN A 157 24.32 -21.81 -3.42
N PHE A 158 24.27 -21.23 -4.63
CA PHE A 158 24.85 -21.80 -5.84
C PHE A 158 26.16 -21.09 -6.20
N PRO A 159 27.25 -21.18 -5.41
CA PRO A 159 28.56 -20.86 -5.93
C PRO A 159 28.93 -22.00 -6.90
N ASN A 160 29.02 -21.64 -8.18
CA ASN A 160 29.83 -22.28 -9.21
C ASN A 160 30.47 -23.65 -8.86
N PRO A 161 30.08 -24.76 -9.51
CA PRO A 161 31.05 -25.80 -9.82
C PRO A 161 31.95 -25.29 -10.96
N VAL A 162 32.96 -24.46 -10.65
CA VAL A 162 34.06 -24.26 -11.61
C VAL A 162 35.05 -25.39 -11.38
N HIS A 163 34.97 -26.39 -12.26
CA HIS A 163 36.12 -27.20 -12.66
C HIS A 163 37.06 -26.36 -13.52
#